data_AF-A0A7X7FJM0-F1
#
_entry.id   AF-A0A7X7FJM0-F1
#
_cell.length_a   1.000
_cell.length_b   1.000
_cell.length_c   1.000
_cell.angle_alpha   90.00
_cell.angle_beta   90.00
_cell.angle_gamma   90.00
#
_symmetry.space_group_name_H-M   'P 1'
#
loop_
_entity.id
_entity.type
_entity.pdbx_description
1 polymer ?
#
loop_
_entity_poly.entity_id
_entity_poly.type
_entity_poly.pdbx_seq_one_letter_code
_entity_poly.pdbx_strand_id
1 'polypeptide(L)'
;VRPNQIFAVSLPYSMLDREHQQAVLSIVERQLLTPYGLRSLCPRHPAYAGRYEGNPYQRDSVYHQGTVWAWLMGPYVEAYLRVHDFSPEAKRRMRQFLRPLIDHLDEAGIGSVNEIFDGAPPHTPRGCVAQAWSVSELLRAWRMTEPVAG
;
A
#
# COMPACT_ATOMS: atom_id res chain seq x y z
N VAL A 1 7.03 -8.55 10.75
CA VAL A 1 5.89 -7.67 10.45
C VAL A 1 5.44 -7.93 9.03
N ARG A 2 4.13 -8.07 8.82
CA ARG A 2 3.45 -8.29 7.53
C ARG A 2 2.30 -7.29 7.41
N PRO A 3 1.87 -6.90 6.19
CA PRO A 3 0.98 -5.77 6.02
C PRO A 3 -0.46 -6.04 6.45
N ASN A 4 -0.87 -7.31 6.54
CA ASN A 4 -2.26 -7.70 6.86
C ASN A 4 -2.76 -7.16 8.20
N GLN A 5 -1.86 -6.75 9.10
CA GLN A 5 -2.21 -6.09 10.36
C GLN A 5 -3.00 -4.79 10.12
N ILE A 6 -2.79 -4.12 8.98
CA ILE A 6 -3.47 -2.87 8.64
C ILE A 6 -4.99 -3.05 8.55
N PHE A 7 -5.48 -4.24 8.21
CA PHE A 7 -6.92 -4.52 8.14
C PHE A 7 -7.62 -4.39 9.49
N ALA A 8 -6.91 -4.69 10.58
CA ALA A 8 -7.46 -4.52 11.93
C ALA A 8 -7.72 -3.04 12.26
N VAL A 9 -7.14 -2.10 11.50
CA VAL A 9 -7.32 -0.66 11.66
C VAL A 9 -8.24 -0.08 10.59
N SER A 10 -8.10 -0.53 9.33
CA SER A 10 -8.82 0.05 8.19
C SER A 10 -10.31 -0.32 8.16
N LEU A 11 -10.67 -1.53 8.60
CA LEU A 11 -12.06 -2.00 8.53
C LEU A 11 -13.00 -1.24 9.49
N PRO A 12 -14.31 -1.14 9.18
CA PRO A 12 -15.27 -0.37 9.97
C PRO A 12 -15.34 -0.75 11.46
N TYR A 13 -15.15 -2.04 11.76
CA TYR A 13 -15.18 -2.59 13.11
C TYR A 13 -13.79 -3.08 13.49
N SER A 14 -13.20 -2.44 14.51
CA SER A 14 -11.90 -2.82 15.05
C SER A 14 -12.07 -3.35 16.48
N MET A 15 -11.39 -4.46 16.78
CA MET A 15 -11.26 -4.97 18.14
C MET A 15 -10.11 -4.28 18.92
N LEU A 16 -9.37 -3.39 18.25
CA LEU A 16 -8.25 -2.67 18.84
C LEU A 16 -8.74 -1.33 19.39
N ASP A 17 -8.27 -0.97 20.58
CA ASP A 17 -8.41 0.40 21.06
C ASP A 17 -7.56 1.38 20.22
N ARG A 18 -7.73 2.68 20.51
CA ARG A 18 -7.09 3.75 19.73
C ARG A 18 -5.55 3.69 19.80
N GLU A 19 -4.99 3.32 20.96
CA GLU A 19 -3.54 3.23 21.15
C GLU A 19 -2.96 2.09 20.31
N HIS A 20 -3.61 0.92 20.32
CA HIS A 20 -3.21 -0.22 19.51
C HIS A 20 -3.37 0.04 18.01
N GLN A 21 -4.42 0.76 17.58
CA GLN A 21 -4.57 1.18 16.18
C GLN A 21 -3.42 2.09 15.73
N GLN A 22 -3.04 3.07 16.56
CA GLN A 22 -1.89 3.95 16.31
C GLN A 22 -0.57 3.17 16.24
N ALA A 23 -0.36 2.20 17.15
CA ALA A 23 0.82 1.36 17.18
C ALA A 23 0.95 0.50 15.93
N VAL A 24 -0.16 -0.11 15.47
CA VAL A 24 -0.19 -0.89 14.21
C VAL A 24 0.14 0.00 13.01
N LEU A 25 -0.52 1.15 12.88
CA LEU A 25 -0.26 2.09 11.79
C LEU A 25 1.23 2.51 11.77
N SER A 26 1.77 2.93 12.91
CA SER A 26 3.17 3.36 13.04
C SER A 26 4.17 2.26 12.63
N ILE A 27 3.91 1.00 13.02
CA ILE A 27 4.76 -0.13 12.64
C ILE A 27 4.70 -0.40 11.14
N VAL A 28 3.50 -0.37 10.55
CA VAL A 28 3.30 -0.58 9.11
C VAL A 28 3.97 0.53 8.31
N GLU A 29 3.76 1.80 8.68
CA GLU A 29 4.41 2.96 8.06
C GLU A 29 5.93 2.83 8.08
N ARG A 30 6.50 2.56 9.25
CA ARG A 30 7.95 2.52 9.43
C ARG A 30 8.63 1.36 8.70
N GLN A 31 7.97 0.21 8.60
CA GLN A 31 8.63 -1.03 8.15
C GLN A 31 8.21 -1.49 6.75
N LEU A 32 7.01 -1.15 6.29
CA LEU A 32 6.43 -1.74 5.09
C LEU A 32 6.09 -0.73 4.01
N LEU A 33 5.79 0.51 4.38
CA LEU A 33 5.33 1.52 3.44
C LEU A 33 6.38 1.86 2.36
N THR A 34 5.90 2.01 1.14
CA THR A 34 6.64 2.49 -0.04
C THR A 34 5.77 3.51 -0.79
N PRO A 35 6.31 4.20 -1.80
CA PRO A 35 5.51 5.10 -2.65
C PRO A 35 4.35 4.42 -3.38
N TYR A 36 4.43 3.12 -3.63
CA TYR A 36 3.46 2.38 -4.46
C TYR A 36 2.55 1.43 -3.66
N GLY A 37 2.80 1.22 -2.36
CA GLY A 37 1.99 0.33 -1.53
C GLY A 37 2.72 -0.17 -0.29
N LEU A 38 2.34 -1.35 0.20
CA LEU A 38 2.99 -1.99 1.35
C LEU A 38 3.80 -3.21 0.92
N ARG A 39 5.02 -3.36 1.45
CA ARG A 39 5.79 -4.61 1.34
C ARG A 39 5.05 -5.76 2.01
N SER A 40 5.05 -6.93 1.37
CA SER A 40 4.47 -8.17 1.88
C SER A 40 5.22 -8.74 3.10
N LEU A 41 6.49 -8.37 3.27
CA LEU A 41 7.32 -8.74 4.41
C LEU A 41 8.29 -7.61 4.78
N CYS A 42 8.55 -7.43 6.08
CA CYS A 42 9.53 -6.46 6.57
C CYS A 42 10.95 -6.73 6.06
N PRO A 43 11.68 -5.72 5.56
CA PRO A 43 13.06 -5.85 5.09
C PRO A 43 14.07 -6.37 6.12
N ARG A 44 13.74 -6.30 7.43
CA ARG A 44 14.59 -6.82 8.51
C ARG A 44 14.46 -8.33 8.71
N HIS A 45 13.49 -8.97 8.06
CA HIS A 45 13.28 -10.41 8.20
C HIS A 45 14.29 -11.18 7.34
N PRO A 46 14.92 -12.27 7.83
CA PRO A 46 15.93 -13.02 7.06
C PRO A 46 15.43 -13.56 5.72
N ALA A 47 14.14 -13.91 5.64
CA ALA A 47 13.51 -14.38 4.41
C ALA A 47 13.05 -13.26 3.46
N TYR A 48 13.39 -11.99 3.73
CA TYR A 48 12.99 -10.89 2.85
C TYR A 48 13.70 -10.97 1.50
N ALA A 49 12.91 -10.94 0.43
CA ALA A 49 13.35 -10.87 -0.96
C ALA A 49 12.66 -9.69 -1.66
N GLY A 50 13.42 -8.63 -1.91
CA GLY A 50 12.90 -7.37 -2.44
C GLY A 50 12.79 -7.28 -3.97
N ARG A 51 13.18 -8.31 -4.72
CA ARG A 51 13.20 -8.29 -6.19
C ARG A 51 12.46 -9.49 -6.76
N TYR A 52 11.41 -9.23 -7.55
CA TYR A 52 10.61 -10.23 -8.23
C TYR A 52 11.18 -10.49 -9.63
N GLU A 53 12.22 -11.33 -9.68
CA GLU A 53 13.00 -11.59 -10.88
C GLU A 53 13.27 -13.09 -11.06
N GLY A 54 13.73 -13.48 -12.25
CA GLY A 54 14.09 -14.85 -12.57
C GLY A 54 12.95 -15.69 -13.12
N ASN A 55 13.12 -17.01 -13.03
CA ASN A 55 12.19 -18.00 -13.56
C ASN A 55 10.89 -18.07 -12.72
N PRO A 56 9.84 -18.79 -13.17
CA PRO A 56 8.58 -18.87 -12.45
C PRO A 56 8.71 -19.31 -10.98
N TYR A 57 9.56 -20.29 -10.68
CA TYR A 57 9.76 -20.78 -9.31
C TYR A 57 10.42 -19.72 -8.41
N GLN A 58 11.44 -19.03 -8.92
CA GLN A 58 12.11 -17.94 -8.19
C GLN A 58 11.13 -16.81 -7.89
N ARG A 59 10.34 -16.42 -8.90
CA ARG A 59 9.32 -15.38 -8.75
C ARG A 59 8.24 -15.76 -7.73
N ASP A 60 7.73 -16.98 -7.81
CA ASP A 60 6.73 -17.50 -6.87
C ASP A 60 7.24 -17.47 -5.41
N SER A 61 8.51 -17.86 -5.20
CA SER A 61 9.14 -17.83 -3.87
C SER A 61 9.24 -16.43 -3.25
N VAL A 62 9.24 -15.38 -4.07
CA VAL A 62 9.37 -13.97 -3.65
C VAL A 62 8.02 -13.24 -3.59
N TYR A 63 6.98 -13.77 -4.26
CA TYR A 63 5.70 -13.11 -4.50
C TYR A 63 5.01 -12.57 -3.24
N HIS A 64 5.24 -13.21 -2.08
CA HIS A 64 4.76 -12.77 -0.76
C HIS A 64 5.88 -12.61 0.30
N GLN A 65 7.13 -12.43 -0.14
CA GLN A 65 8.31 -12.34 0.73
C GLN A 65 9.07 -11.02 0.61
N GLY A 66 8.45 -9.96 0.09
CA GLY A 66 9.06 -8.64 0.08
C GLY A 66 8.60 -7.71 -1.03
N THR A 67 7.92 -8.24 -2.05
CA THR A 67 7.20 -7.44 -3.06
C THR A 67 6.26 -6.44 -2.40
N VAL A 68 6.09 -5.28 -3.06
CA VAL A 68 5.09 -4.28 -2.71
C VAL A 68 3.78 -4.64 -3.40
N TRP A 69 2.68 -4.62 -2.66
CA TRP A 69 1.34 -4.81 -3.21
C TRP A 69 0.62 -3.46 -3.28
N ALA A 70 0.21 -3.07 -4.49
CA ALA A 70 -0.33 -1.73 -4.72
C ALA A 70 -1.73 -1.54 -4.12
N TRP A 71 -2.58 -2.56 -4.20
CA TRP A 71 -3.93 -2.51 -3.62
C TRP A 71 -3.91 -2.26 -2.10
N LEU A 72 -2.84 -2.64 -1.39
CA LEU A 72 -2.71 -2.38 0.05
C LEU A 72 -2.56 -0.89 0.39
N MET A 73 -2.37 -0.01 -0.62
CA MET A 73 -2.44 1.43 -0.43
C MET A 73 -3.83 1.89 0.04
N GLY A 74 -4.91 1.26 -0.43
CA GLY A 74 -6.26 1.65 -0.02
C GLY A 74 -6.55 1.39 1.47
N PRO A 75 -6.35 0.17 1.99
CA PRO A 75 -6.44 -0.11 3.42
C PRO A 75 -5.49 0.75 4.25
N TYR A 76 -4.28 1.01 3.76
CA TYR A 76 -3.33 1.92 4.43
C TYR A 76 -3.87 3.34 4.57
N VAL A 77 -4.36 3.94 3.47
CA VAL A 77 -4.94 5.28 3.48
C VAL A 77 -6.15 5.35 4.42
N GLU A 78 -7.04 4.36 4.37
CA GLU A 78 -8.20 4.32 5.26
C GLU A 78 -7.80 4.19 6.73
N ALA A 79 -6.84 3.31 7.06
CA ALA A 79 -6.32 3.19 8.42
C ALA A 79 -5.70 4.51 8.91
N TYR A 80 -4.91 5.18 8.06
CA TYR A 80 -4.36 6.50 8.37
C TYR A 80 -5.47 7.50 8.67
N LEU A 81 -6.46 7.62 7.78
CA LEU A 81 -7.56 8.57 7.98
C LEU A 81 -8.35 8.28 9.25
N ARG A 82 -8.64 7.02 9.57
CA ARG A 82 -9.36 6.65 10.80
C ARG A 82 -8.60 7.04 12.07
N VAL A 83 -7.30 6.75 12.14
CA VAL A 83 -6.47 7.11 13.30
C VAL A 83 -6.39 8.62 13.50
N HIS A 84 -6.46 9.37 12.40
CA HIS A 84 -6.43 10.83 12.35
C HIS A 84 -7.82 11.48 12.18
N ASP A 85 -8.88 10.79 12.62
CA ASP A 85 -10.25 11.32 12.70
C ASP A 85 -10.80 11.91 11.37
N PHE A 86 -10.33 11.40 10.23
CA PHE A 86 -10.63 11.90 8.88
C PHE A 86 -10.40 13.41 8.73
N SER A 87 -9.44 13.97 9.47
CA SER A 87 -9.20 15.41 9.45
C SER A 87 -8.86 15.93 8.04
N PRO A 88 -9.19 17.18 7.73
CA PRO A 88 -8.80 17.80 6.45
C PRO A 88 -7.29 17.68 6.18
N GLU A 89 -6.45 17.80 7.21
CA GLU A 89 -5.00 17.64 7.14
C GLU A 89 -4.62 16.21 6.74
N ALA A 90 -5.26 15.21 7.35
CA ALA A 90 -5.01 13.81 7.04
C ALA A 90 -5.41 13.47 5.59
N LYS A 91 -6.57 13.98 5.14
CA LYS A 91 -7.01 13.85 3.74
C LYS A 91 -6.01 14.47 2.77
N ARG A 92 -5.58 15.72 3.01
CA ARG A 92 -4.58 16.39 2.16
C ARG A 92 -3.26 15.61 2.10
N ARG A 93 -2.77 15.14 3.25
CA ARG A 93 -1.52 14.36 3.33
C ARG A 93 -1.62 13.06 2.55
N MET A 94 -2.68 12.28 2.74
CA MET A 94 -2.86 11.01 2.02
C MET A 94 -3.10 11.21 0.53
N ARG A 95 -3.80 12.27 0.13
CA ARG A 95 -3.95 12.63 -1.29
C ARG A 95 -2.61 12.91 -1.95
N GLN A 96 -1.74 13.67 -1.29
CA GLN A 96 -0.38 13.91 -1.78
C GLN A 96 0.43 12.61 -1.82
N PHE A 97 0.27 11.75 -0.82
CA PHE A 97 0.98 10.48 -0.74
C PHE A 97 0.57 9.49 -1.85
N LEU A 98 -0.66 9.57 -2.36
CA LEU A 98 -1.13 8.77 -3.49
C LEU A 98 -0.53 9.21 -4.85
N ARG A 99 0.13 10.36 -4.92
CA ARG A 99 0.62 10.94 -6.17
C ARG A 99 1.52 10.00 -7.00
N PRO A 100 2.46 9.22 -6.42
CA PRO A 100 3.28 8.28 -7.20
C PRO A 100 2.45 7.23 -7.95
N LEU A 101 1.34 6.75 -7.37
CA LEU A 101 0.43 5.83 -8.05
C LEU A 101 -0.44 6.53 -9.11
N ILE A 102 -0.69 7.84 -8.97
CA ILE A 102 -1.35 8.63 -10.01
C ILE A 102 -0.41 8.85 -11.19
N ASP A 103 0.85 9.20 -10.93
CA ASP A 103 1.86 9.38 -11.98
C ASP A 103 2.15 8.03 -12.68
N HIS A 104 2.12 6.90 -11.94
CA HIS A 104 2.22 5.54 -12.50
C HIS A 104 1.14 5.23 -13.55
N LEU A 105 -0.02 5.91 -13.55
CA LEU A 105 -1.05 5.68 -14.57
C LEU A 105 -0.57 6.01 -15.99
N ASP A 106 0.49 6.79 -16.13
CA ASP A 106 1.13 7.11 -17.42
C ASP A 106 2.33 6.20 -17.72
N GLU A 107 2.60 5.20 -16.88
CA GLU A 107 3.76 4.30 -16.94
C GLU A 107 3.35 2.82 -16.97
N ALA A 108 4.14 1.96 -17.62
CA ALA A 108 4.05 0.48 -17.63
C ALA A 108 2.70 -0.16 -18.06
N GLY A 109 1.63 0.63 -18.24
CA GLY A 109 0.27 0.25 -18.61
C GLY A 109 -0.68 1.44 -18.48
N ILE A 110 -0.87 2.19 -19.56
CA ILE A 110 -1.62 3.46 -19.56
C ILE A 110 -3.02 3.28 -18.95
N GLY A 111 -3.34 4.14 -17.99
CA GLY A 111 -4.62 4.13 -17.28
C GLY A 111 -4.80 2.97 -16.30
N SER A 112 -3.72 2.25 -15.95
CA SER A 112 -3.78 1.09 -15.08
C SER A 112 -2.70 1.08 -14.01
N VAL A 113 -2.84 0.15 -13.06
CA VAL A 113 -1.91 -0.03 -11.95
C VAL A 113 -1.50 -1.49 -11.89
N ASN A 114 -0.19 -1.71 -11.81
CA ASN A 114 0.39 -3.04 -11.67
C ASN A 114 -0.09 -3.72 -10.37
N GLU A 115 -0.08 -5.04 -10.40
CA GLU A 115 -0.39 -5.87 -9.25
C GLU A 115 0.62 -5.67 -8.11
N ILE A 116 1.90 -5.75 -8.46
CA ILE A 116 3.02 -5.68 -7.53
C ILE A 116 4.14 -4.81 -8.08
N PHE A 117 4.97 -4.33 -7.16
CA PHE A 117 6.22 -3.63 -7.44
C PHE A 117 7.35 -4.31 -6.67
N ASP A 118 8.59 -4.11 -7.11
CA ASP A 118 9.75 -4.58 -6.35
C ASP A 118 9.78 -3.92 -4.95
N GLY A 119 10.11 -4.72 -3.93
CA GLY A 119 10.27 -4.28 -2.55
C GLY A 119 11.45 -3.33 -2.33
N ALA A 120 12.51 -3.51 -3.12
CA ALA A 120 13.69 -2.67 -3.11
C ALA A 120 13.54 -1.48 -4.08
N PRO A 121 14.13 -0.30 -3.78
CA PRO A 121 14.26 0.78 -4.75
C PRO A 121 14.90 0.30 -6.07
N PRO A 122 14.49 0.82 -7.22
CA PRO A 122 13.55 1.94 -7.42
C PRO A 122 12.07 1.55 -7.41
N HIS A 123 11.71 0.36 -6.92
CA HIS A 123 10.34 -0.17 -6.93
C HIS A 123 9.79 -0.37 -8.34
N THR A 124 10.52 -1.10 -9.19
CA THR A 124 10.08 -1.39 -10.55
C THR A 124 8.72 -2.09 -10.57
N PRO A 125 7.78 -1.69 -11.46
CA PRO A 125 6.49 -2.36 -11.62
C PRO A 125 6.67 -3.79 -12.15
N ARG A 126 5.93 -4.74 -11.58
CA ARG A 126 6.00 -6.19 -11.87
C ARG A 126 4.60 -6.79 -11.94
N GLY A 127 4.53 -8.11 -12.10
CA GLY A 127 3.28 -8.88 -12.06
C GLY A 127 2.31 -8.51 -13.18
N CYS A 128 1.01 -8.70 -12.93
CA CYS A 128 -0.04 -8.27 -13.86
C CYS A 128 0.00 -6.75 -14.05
N VAL A 129 0.04 -6.30 -15.30
CA VAL A 129 0.11 -4.87 -15.67
C VAL A 129 -1.18 -4.12 -15.30
N ALA A 130 -2.33 -4.75 -15.52
CA ALA A 130 -3.64 -4.16 -15.30
C ALA A 130 -4.43 -4.99 -14.31
N GLN A 131 -4.29 -4.68 -13.03
CA GLN A 131 -4.86 -5.51 -11.98
C GLN A 131 -6.04 -4.84 -11.27
N ALA A 132 -7.18 -5.52 -11.27
CA ALA A 132 -8.47 -4.95 -10.85
C ALA A 132 -8.41 -4.36 -9.44
N TRP A 133 -7.89 -5.11 -8.45
CA TRP A 133 -7.82 -4.62 -7.07
C TRP A 133 -6.91 -3.41 -6.89
N SER A 134 -5.87 -3.26 -7.72
CA SER A 134 -4.88 -2.19 -7.57
C SER A 134 -5.51 -0.88 -8.05
N VAL A 135 -6.18 -0.94 -9.20
CA VAL A 135 -6.95 0.19 -9.75
C VAL A 135 -8.11 0.54 -8.82
N SER A 136 -8.89 -0.45 -8.36
CA SER A 136 -10.05 -0.20 -7.49
C SER A 136 -9.66 0.43 -6.15
N GLU A 137 -8.60 -0.05 -5.49
CA GLU A 137 -8.18 0.52 -4.20
C GLU A 137 -7.55 1.91 -4.35
N LEU A 138 -6.83 2.18 -5.46
CA LEU A 138 -6.38 3.55 -5.76
C LEU A 138 -7.56 4.50 -5.93
N LEU A 139 -8.57 4.12 -6.72
CA LEU A 139 -9.77 4.94 -6.92
C LEU A 139 -10.52 5.17 -5.60
N ARG A 140 -10.69 4.13 -4.79
CA ARG A 140 -11.34 4.22 -3.47
C ARG A 140 -10.59 5.16 -2.54
N ALA A 141 -9.27 5.02 -2.45
CA ALA A 141 -8.41 5.89 -1.65
C ALA A 141 -8.43 7.35 -2.15
N TRP A 142 -8.45 7.54 -3.46
CA TRP A 142 -8.52 8.86 -4.08
C TRP A 142 -9.83 9.58 -3.75
N ARG A 143 -10.95 8.85 -3.74
CA ARG A 143 -12.26 9.38 -3.33
C ARG A 143 -12.31 9.70 -1.83
N MET A 144 -11.78 8.84 -0.96
CA MET A 144 -11.75 9.09 0.49
C MET A 144 -10.96 10.36 0.87
N THR A 145 -10.00 10.74 0.04
CA THR A 145 -9.13 11.90 0.25
C THR A 145 -9.58 13.15 -0.51
N GLU A 146 -10.80 13.15 -1.08
CA GLU A 146 -11.37 14.34 -1.69
C GLU A 146 -11.46 15.51 -0.68
N PRO A 147 -11.10 16.73 -1.10
CA PRO A 147 -11.33 17.92 -0.29
C PRO A 147 -12.81 18.03 0.08
N VAL A 148 -13.09 18.43 1.32
CA VAL A 148 -14.46 18.81 1.69
C VAL A 148 -14.80 20.05 0.87
N ALA A 149 -15.89 19.99 0.08
CA ALA A 149 -16.40 21.18 -0.59
C ALA A 149 -16.74 22.22 0.49
N GLY A 150 -16.14 23.41 0.35
CA GLY A 150 -16.40 24.55 1.24
C GLY A 150 -17.78 25.17 1.01
#